data_AF-A0A8H5TD07-F1
#
_entry.id   AF-A0A8H5TD07-F1
#
_cell.length_a   1.000
_cell.length_b   1.000
_cell.length_c   1.000
_cell.angle_alpha   90.00
_cell.angle_beta   90.00
_cell.angle_gamma   90.00
#
_symmetry.space_group_name_H-M   'P 1'
#
loop_
_entity.id
_entity.type
_entity.pdbx_description
1 polymer ?
#
loop_
_entity_poly.entity_id
_entity_poly.type
_entity_poly.pdbx_seq_one_letter_code
_entity_poly.pdbx_strand_id
1 'polypeptide(L)'
;MSIHSISTKFLLAALSLIGISAGQKTGQFSFLTYNVAGLPAIINGNEVPGDKATNANLIGTALSTQAYDIVHMQEDFNYHAYIYATDNHPNRTPTSGGVPFGDGLNTVSNYPWTGLTRKKWNKCNLNSGDCLTPKGFSFMRININGAEIDLYNLHADAGSDQGDVDARTSGINQILEYVNANSNGRAVIVAGDTNDRWTNAGRSINKLTDAGFSDSWVQLINGGVYPTAGATANPCSVPAPNNKCEIVDKVFYRSGTSVKLTAKTFKYVPEAFVQPDGNILSDHNPVLVNFSYTA
;
A
#
# COMPACT_ATOMS: atom_id res chain seq x y z
N MET A 1 36.46 33.24 -75.77
CA MET A 1 36.31 32.15 -74.79
C MET A 1 35.84 32.75 -73.49
N SER A 2 34.56 32.59 -73.14
CA SER A 2 34.02 32.98 -71.84
C SER A 2 33.14 31.83 -71.35
N ILE A 3 33.60 31.14 -70.32
CA ILE A 3 33.06 29.88 -69.82
C ILE A 3 31.93 30.20 -68.84
N HIS A 4 30.74 29.65 -69.12
CA HIS A 4 29.59 29.68 -68.22
C HIS A 4 29.88 28.84 -66.96
N SER A 5 29.68 29.43 -65.77
CA SER A 5 29.68 28.69 -64.51
C SER A 5 28.25 28.30 -64.15
N ILE A 6 28.02 26.99 -64.14
CA ILE A 6 26.76 26.32 -63.80
C ILE A 6 26.68 26.15 -62.27
N SER A 7 25.53 26.56 -61.73
CA SER A 7 24.77 25.97 -60.61
C SER A 7 25.51 25.06 -59.63
N THR A 8 25.54 25.42 -58.34
CA THR A 8 25.90 24.46 -57.29
C THR A 8 25.02 24.63 -56.04
N LYS A 9 24.01 23.77 -55.98
CA LYS A 9 23.55 22.98 -54.81
C LYS A 9 22.87 23.73 -53.65
N PHE A 10 21.54 23.71 -53.69
CA PHE A 10 20.71 23.61 -52.48
C PHE A 10 21.05 22.31 -51.75
N LEU A 11 21.65 22.41 -50.57
CA LEU A 11 21.79 21.30 -49.63
C LEU A 11 20.53 21.28 -48.75
N LEU A 12 19.54 20.46 -49.13
CA LEU A 12 18.43 20.13 -48.23
C LEU A 12 18.96 19.14 -47.20
N ALA A 13 19.20 19.58 -45.97
CA ALA A 13 19.41 18.71 -44.84
C ALA A 13 18.06 18.08 -44.45
N ALA A 14 17.78 16.88 -44.96
CA ALA A 14 16.69 16.05 -44.45
C ALA A 14 17.12 15.50 -43.09
N LEU A 15 16.76 16.19 -42.00
CA LEU A 15 16.78 15.59 -40.67
C LEU A 15 15.73 14.48 -40.64
N SER A 16 16.17 13.24 -40.74
CA SER A 16 15.37 12.08 -40.40
C SER A 16 15.05 12.14 -38.91
N LEU A 17 13.89 12.71 -38.56
CA LEU A 17 13.25 12.51 -37.27
C LEU A 17 12.86 11.03 -37.18
N ILE A 18 13.81 10.19 -36.77
CA ILE A 18 13.50 8.87 -36.23
C ILE A 18 12.83 9.14 -34.89
N GLY A 19 11.51 9.33 -34.93
CA GLY A 19 10.69 9.27 -33.73
C GLY A 19 10.87 7.88 -33.14
N ILE A 20 11.64 7.78 -32.07
CA ILE A 20 11.63 6.58 -31.23
C ILE A 20 10.24 6.53 -30.64
N SER A 21 9.33 5.79 -31.29
CA SER A 21 8.09 5.38 -30.67
C SER A 21 8.49 4.45 -29.53
N ALA A 22 8.62 5.01 -28.31
CA ALA A 22 8.72 4.20 -27.11
C ALA A 22 7.42 3.41 -27.05
N GLY A 23 7.50 2.11 -27.36
CA GLY A 23 6.34 1.24 -27.32
C GLY A 23 5.69 1.30 -25.94
N GLN A 24 4.35 1.42 -25.92
CA GLN A 24 3.54 1.36 -24.72
C GLN A 24 3.93 0.12 -23.90
N LYS A 25 4.46 0.32 -22.70
CA LYS A 25 4.86 -0.76 -21.80
C LYS A 25 3.65 -1.21 -21.03
N THR A 26 3.41 -2.52 -20.97
CA THR A 26 2.38 -3.10 -20.13
C THR A 26 2.98 -4.14 -19.21
N GLY A 27 2.35 -4.35 -18.07
CA GLY A 27 2.80 -5.34 -17.10
C GLY A 27 1.75 -5.60 -16.04
N GLN A 28 2.06 -6.54 -15.16
CA GLN A 28 1.25 -6.88 -13.99
C GLN A 28 2.14 -7.01 -12.77
N PHE A 29 1.56 -6.75 -11.60
CA PHE A 29 2.22 -6.98 -10.32
C PHE A 29 1.18 -7.26 -9.24
N SER A 30 1.58 -8.02 -8.24
CA SER A 30 0.82 -8.25 -7.02
C SER A 30 1.18 -7.22 -5.95
N PHE A 31 0.17 -6.74 -5.24
CA PHE A 31 0.33 -5.81 -4.14
C PHE A 31 -0.40 -6.37 -2.91
N LEU A 32 0.33 -6.59 -1.84
CA LEU A 32 -0.19 -7.05 -0.56
C LEU A 32 -0.11 -5.92 0.47
N THR A 33 -1.15 -5.73 1.28
CA THR A 33 -1.03 -5.00 2.54
C THR A 33 -1.41 -5.91 3.71
N TYR A 34 -0.64 -5.85 4.79
CA TYR A 34 -0.82 -6.73 5.94
C TYR A 34 -0.32 -6.09 7.24
N ASN A 35 -1.21 -5.88 8.21
CA ASN A 35 -0.81 -5.67 9.59
C ASN A 35 -0.25 -6.99 10.14
N VAL A 36 1.00 -6.98 10.64
CA VAL A 36 1.74 -8.18 11.05
C VAL A 36 1.78 -8.41 12.57
N ALA A 37 0.98 -7.65 13.34
CA ALA A 37 0.87 -7.79 14.80
C ALA A 37 2.22 -7.78 15.54
N GLY A 38 3.18 -6.95 15.11
CA GLY A 38 4.56 -6.96 15.59
C GLY A 38 4.83 -6.15 16.87
N LEU A 39 3.78 -5.77 17.63
CA LEU A 39 3.92 -5.18 18.97
C LEU A 39 4.55 -6.17 19.96
N PRO A 40 5.41 -5.73 20.91
CA PRO A 40 5.97 -6.58 21.95
C PRO A 40 4.90 -7.38 22.70
N ALA A 41 5.13 -8.67 22.96
CA ALA A 41 4.13 -9.55 23.57
C ALA A 41 3.72 -9.10 25.00
N ILE A 42 4.62 -8.42 25.72
CA ILE A 42 4.34 -7.82 27.03
C ILE A 42 3.39 -6.61 26.96
N ILE A 43 3.31 -5.95 25.80
CA ILE A 43 2.45 -4.78 25.58
C ILE A 43 1.11 -5.24 25.01
N ASN A 44 1.14 -6.04 23.95
CA ASN A 44 -0.07 -6.56 23.32
C ASN A 44 0.23 -7.90 22.61
N GLY A 45 -0.52 -8.94 22.97
CA GLY A 45 -0.47 -10.26 22.32
C GLY A 45 -1.28 -10.35 21.04
N ASN A 46 -2.16 -9.38 20.75
CA ASN A 46 -3.13 -9.37 19.65
C ASN A 46 -4.08 -10.58 19.66
N GLU A 47 -4.19 -11.29 20.79
CA GLU A 47 -4.89 -12.59 20.89
C GLU A 47 -4.38 -13.64 19.88
N VAL A 48 -3.17 -13.45 19.35
CA VAL A 48 -2.50 -14.37 18.42
C VAL A 48 -1.79 -15.45 19.23
N PRO A 49 -2.13 -16.74 19.06
CA PRO A 49 -1.45 -17.82 19.77
C PRO A 49 0.02 -17.97 19.36
N GLY A 50 0.83 -18.56 20.24
CA GLY A 50 2.22 -18.89 19.96
C GLY A 50 3.21 -17.77 20.25
N ASP A 51 4.48 -18.02 19.89
CA ASP A 51 5.57 -17.06 20.08
C ASP A 51 5.63 -16.06 18.92
N LYS A 52 5.69 -14.75 19.23
CA LYS A 52 5.65 -13.70 18.22
C LYS A 52 6.87 -13.70 17.28
N ALA A 53 8.06 -14.08 17.76
CA ALA A 53 9.23 -14.19 16.89
C ALA A 53 9.08 -15.36 15.91
N THR A 54 8.54 -16.49 16.38
CA THR A 54 8.20 -17.64 15.54
C THR A 54 7.13 -17.26 14.51
N ASN A 55 6.07 -16.57 14.91
CA ASN A 55 5.03 -16.10 14.00
C ASN A 55 5.57 -15.12 12.95
N ALA A 56 6.44 -14.19 13.34
CA ALA A 56 7.11 -13.28 12.42
C ALA A 56 8.00 -14.01 11.39
N ASN A 57 8.72 -15.06 11.79
CA ASN A 57 9.46 -15.91 10.83
C ASN A 57 8.51 -16.62 9.85
N LEU A 58 7.35 -17.10 10.32
CA LEU A 58 6.35 -17.73 9.46
C LEU A 58 5.75 -16.72 8.47
N ILE A 59 5.51 -15.48 8.89
CA ILE A 59 5.10 -14.39 7.99
C ILE A 59 6.15 -14.18 6.90
N GLY A 60 7.43 -14.00 7.25
CA GLY A 60 8.49 -13.84 6.24
C GLY A 60 8.61 -15.03 5.28
N THR A 61 8.43 -16.26 5.78
CA THR A 61 8.38 -17.47 4.96
C THR A 61 7.18 -17.46 4.00
N ALA A 62 6.00 -17.06 4.47
CA ALA A 62 4.81 -16.91 3.63
C ALA A 62 5.03 -15.86 2.53
N LEU A 63 5.59 -14.70 2.86
CA LEU A 63 5.94 -13.66 1.87
C LEU A 63 6.88 -14.21 0.78
N SER A 64 7.93 -14.93 1.19
CA SER A 64 8.89 -15.54 0.28
C SER A 64 8.28 -16.62 -0.61
N THR A 65 7.44 -17.48 -0.06
CA THR A 65 6.87 -18.65 -0.76
C THR A 65 5.71 -18.29 -1.68
N GLN A 66 4.88 -17.33 -1.29
CA GLN A 66 3.79 -16.84 -2.11
C GLN A 66 4.29 -15.90 -3.24
N ALA A 67 5.51 -15.39 -3.12
CA ALA A 67 6.18 -14.58 -4.13
C ALA A 67 5.36 -13.35 -4.56
N TYR A 68 4.80 -12.63 -3.59
CA TYR A 68 4.18 -11.32 -3.83
C TYR A 68 5.23 -10.33 -4.36
N ASP A 69 4.83 -9.31 -5.12
CA ASP A 69 5.79 -8.39 -5.73
C ASP A 69 6.12 -7.18 -4.87
N ILE A 70 5.10 -6.67 -4.16
CA ILE A 70 5.17 -5.50 -3.31
C ILE A 70 4.30 -5.77 -2.09
N VAL A 71 4.87 -5.60 -0.90
CA VAL A 71 4.17 -5.84 0.37
C VAL A 71 4.33 -4.63 1.27
N HIS A 72 3.21 -4.01 1.66
CA HIS A 72 3.15 -3.03 2.74
C HIS A 72 2.81 -3.73 4.05
N MET A 73 3.65 -3.56 5.06
CA MET A 73 3.44 -4.09 6.41
C MET A 73 3.13 -2.96 7.38
N GLN A 74 2.16 -3.20 8.27
CA GLN A 74 1.82 -2.37 9.41
C GLN A 74 2.10 -3.13 10.72
N GLU A 75 2.30 -2.41 11.81
CA GLU A 75 2.77 -2.97 13.10
C GLU A 75 4.07 -3.77 13.04
N ASP A 76 4.88 -3.59 12.01
CA ASP A 76 6.19 -4.22 11.92
C ASP A 76 7.22 -3.49 12.80
N PHE A 77 7.05 -3.63 14.13
CA PHE A 77 7.88 -2.99 15.16
C PHE A 77 9.04 -3.91 15.61
N ASN A 78 8.82 -4.73 16.63
CA ASN A 78 9.89 -5.38 17.39
C ASN A 78 10.35 -6.72 16.81
N TYR A 79 9.60 -7.29 15.87
CA TYR A 79 9.90 -8.59 15.26
C TYR A 79 10.33 -8.50 13.78
N HIS A 80 10.58 -7.29 13.28
CA HIS A 80 11.04 -7.02 11.92
C HIS A 80 12.19 -7.90 11.44
N ALA A 81 13.21 -8.08 12.28
CA ALA A 81 14.38 -8.88 11.93
C ALA A 81 14.02 -10.36 11.65
N TYR A 82 12.98 -10.90 12.30
CA TYR A 82 12.52 -12.27 12.07
C TYR A 82 11.77 -12.41 10.75
N ILE A 83 10.92 -11.44 10.38
CA ILE A 83 10.31 -11.40 9.05
C ILE A 83 11.42 -11.36 7.99
N TYR A 84 12.42 -10.51 8.17
CA TYR A 84 13.50 -10.33 7.19
C TYR A 84 14.46 -11.52 7.12
N ALA A 85 14.56 -12.33 8.17
CA ALA A 85 15.41 -13.52 8.20
C ALA A 85 14.88 -14.62 7.25
N THR A 86 13.57 -14.67 7.01
CA THR A 86 12.92 -15.71 6.20
C THR A 86 12.28 -15.20 4.92
N ASP A 87 12.09 -13.88 4.80
CA ASP A 87 11.72 -13.23 3.54
C ASP A 87 12.87 -13.24 2.52
N ASN A 88 12.57 -13.19 1.22
CA ASN A 88 13.56 -13.21 0.13
C ASN A 88 13.47 -12.03 -0.84
N HIS A 89 12.66 -11.00 -0.58
CA HIS A 89 12.56 -9.85 -1.47
C HIS A 89 13.89 -9.07 -1.50
N PRO A 90 14.37 -8.63 -2.68
CA PRO A 90 15.66 -7.95 -2.81
C PRO A 90 15.65 -6.49 -2.33
N ASN A 91 14.50 -5.81 -2.36
CA ASN A 91 14.38 -4.41 -1.94
C ASN A 91 13.56 -4.32 -0.66
N ARG A 92 14.15 -3.78 0.41
CA ARG A 92 13.56 -3.74 1.74
C ARG A 92 13.75 -2.38 2.38
N THR A 93 12.72 -1.84 3.02
CA THR A 93 12.88 -0.63 3.81
C THR A 93 13.69 -0.91 5.07
N PRO A 94 14.58 -0.01 5.51
CA PRO A 94 15.13 -0.11 6.85
C PRO A 94 14.02 0.11 7.90
N THR A 95 14.08 -0.63 9.00
CA THR A 95 13.22 -0.42 10.17
C THR A 95 13.35 1.00 10.72
N SER A 96 12.25 1.57 11.19
CA SER A 96 12.20 2.83 11.95
C SER A 96 12.47 2.62 13.45
N GLY A 97 12.67 1.37 13.90
CA GLY A 97 12.86 0.98 15.30
C GLY A 97 11.65 0.23 15.87
N GLY A 98 11.80 -0.27 17.09
CA GLY A 98 10.68 -0.86 17.84
C GLY A 98 9.85 0.20 18.57
N VAL A 99 8.78 -0.23 19.24
CA VAL A 99 8.02 0.63 20.15
C VAL A 99 8.95 1.14 21.28
N PRO A 100 8.88 2.42 21.68
CA PRO A 100 7.95 3.47 21.25
C PRO A 100 8.47 4.40 20.13
N PHE A 101 9.58 4.05 19.47
CA PHE A 101 10.29 4.96 18.55
C PHE A 101 9.98 4.73 17.08
N GLY A 102 9.61 3.51 16.70
CA GLY A 102 9.27 3.15 15.32
C GLY A 102 7.84 3.51 14.94
N ASP A 103 7.60 3.70 13.65
CA ASP A 103 6.26 3.87 13.08
C ASP A 103 5.56 2.54 12.75
N GLY A 104 6.31 1.43 12.75
CA GLY A 104 5.79 0.10 12.44
C GLY A 104 5.43 -0.12 10.98
N LEU A 105 5.91 0.75 10.08
CA LEU A 105 5.60 0.69 8.65
C LEU A 105 6.81 0.18 7.89
N ASN A 106 6.70 -0.92 7.15
CA ASN A 106 7.79 -1.39 6.31
C ASN A 106 7.27 -1.88 4.96
N THR A 107 8.15 -1.91 3.97
CA THR A 107 7.84 -2.41 2.64
C THR A 107 8.94 -3.36 2.17
N VAL A 108 8.54 -4.49 1.62
CA VAL A 108 9.42 -5.39 0.86
C VAL A 108 8.96 -5.47 -0.59
N SER A 109 9.88 -5.60 -1.54
CA SER A 109 9.56 -5.65 -2.97
C SER A 109 10.60 -6.31 -3.86
N ASN A 110 10.12 -6.93 -4.94
CA ASN A 110 10.91 -7.40 -6.08
C ASN A 110 11.45 -6.24 -6.95
N TYR A 111 10.91 -5.02 -6.79
CA TYR A 111 11.25 -3.86 -7.59
C TYR A 111 11.97 -2.78 -6.78
N PRO A 112 12.91 -2.04 -7.39
CA PRO A 112 13.60 -0.95 -6.72
C PRO A 112 12.66 0.23 -6.49
N TRP A 113 12.93 0.98 -5.43
CA TRP A 113 12.23 2.21 -5.08
C TRP A 113 13.21 3.35 -4.79
N THR A 114 12.68 4.57 -4.80
CA THR A 114 13.39 5.78 -4.38
C THR A 114 12.53 6.61 -3.43
N GLY A 115 13.17 7.56 -2.72
CA GLY A 115 12.45 8.59 -1.98
C GLY A 115 11.69 8.13 -0.73
N LEU A 116 12.11 7.02 -0.08
CA LEU A 116 11.51 6.57 1.17
C LEU A 116 11.45 7.72 2.18
N THR A 117 10.23 8.06 2.59
CA THR A 117 9.96 9.10 3.59
C THR A 117 8.95 8.56 4.59
N ARG A 118 9.09 8.91 5.87
CA ARG A 118 8.17 8.53 6.95
C ARG A 118 7.58 9.80 7.56
N LYS A 119 6.26 9.84 7.76
CA LYS A 119 5.52 11.00 8.26
C LYS A 119 4.64 10.58 9.42
N LYS A 120 4.99 11.04 10.63
CA LYS A 120 4.15 10.91 11.82
C LYS A 120 2.83 11.67 11.62
N TRP A 121 1.74 11.14 12.17
CA TRP A 121 0.46 11.84 12.24
C TRP A 121 0.55 13.13 13.05
N ASN A 122 -0.07 14.19 12.54
CA ASN A 122 -0.19 15.47 13.27
C ASN A 122 -1.21 15.38 14.43
N LYS A 123 -2.18 14.47 14.32
CA LYS A 123 -3.22 14.22 15.32
C LYS A 123 -3.36 12.71 15.53
N CYS A 124 -3.48 12.31 16.79
CA CYS A 124 -3.76 10.95 17.24
C CYS A 124 -4.67 11.02 18.47
N ASN A 125 -5.36 9.93 18.79
CA ASN A 125 -6.08 9.75 20.04
C ASN A 125 -5.26 8.87 21.00
N LEU A 126 -5.32 9.13 22.31
CA LEU A 126 -4.48 8.42 23.29
C LEU A 126 -4.98 7.01 23.61
N ASN A 127 -6.24 6.72 23.28
CA ASN A 127 -7.04 5.70 23.95
C ASN A 127 -6.58 4.28 23.61
N SER A 128 -6.25 4.03 22.35
CA SER A 128 -5.70 2.75 21.87
C SER A 128 -4.16 2.72 21.86
N GLY A 129 -3.50 3.70 22.50
CA GLY A 129 -2.04 3.83 22.51
C GLY A 129 -1.45 4.40 21.21
N ASP A 130 -2.26 4.92 20.28
CA ASP A 130 -1.82 5.40 18.97
C ASP A 130 -0.83 6.57 19.05
N CYS A 131 -0.94 7.39 20.10
CA CYS A 131 0.01 8.48 20.36
C CYS A 131 1.33 8.04 21.01
N LEU A 132 1.44 6.79 21.46
CA LEU A 132 2.61 6.29 22.21
C LEU A 132 3.76 5.86 21.28
N THR A 133 3.52 5.80 19.98
CA THR A 133 4.51 5.51 18.94
C THR A 133 4.28 6.47 17.77
N PRO A 134 5.27 6.79 16.92
CA PRO A 134 5.06 7.71 15.81
C PRO A 134 4.29 7.06 14.64
N LYS A 135 3.06 6.58 14.89
CA LYS A 135 2.13 6.14 13.82
C LYS A 135 1.97 7.23 12.77
N GLY A 136 1.75 6.81 11.54
CA GLY A 136 1.90 7.68 10.39
C GLY A 136 1.62 7.00 9.07
N PHE A 137 2.22 7.57 8.02
CA PHE A 137 2.40 6.89 6.75
C PHE A 137 3.86 6.93 6.30
N SER A 138 4.25 5.97 5.47
CA SER A 138 5.47 6.04 4.67
C SER A 138 5.14 6.22 3.20
N PHE A 139 6.01 6.92 2.49
CA PHE A 139 5.94 7.17 1.07
C PHE A 139 7.17 6.61 0.38
N MET A 140 7.01 6.04 -0.81
CA MET A 140 8.11 5.73 -1.73
C MET A 140 7.63 5.76 -3.18
N ARG A 141 8.56 5.91 -4.12
CA ARG A 141 8.31 5.79 -5.55
C ARG A 141 8.93 4.52 -6.08
N ILE A 142 8.09 3.56 -6.47
CA ILE A 142 8.54 2.28 -7.00
C ILE A 142 8.67 2.32 -8.52
N ASN A 143 9.67 1.62 -9.07
CA ASN A 143 9.87 1.48 -10.51
C ASN A 143 9.66 0.03 -10.96
N ILE A 144 8.54 -0.22 -11.64
CA ILE A 144 8.17 -1.54 -12.18
C ILE A 144 8.48 -1.52 -13.68
N ASN A 145 9.66 -2.01 -14.05
CA ASN A 145 10.12 -2.09 -15.45
C ASN A 145 10.01 -0.77 -16.24
N GLY A 146 10.24 0.36 -15.56
CA GLY A 146 10.13 1.71 -16.11
C GLY A 146 8.78 2.41 -15.87
N ALA A 147 7.78 1.72 -15.32
CA ALA A 147 6.57 2.37 -14.84
C ALA A 147 6.77 2.83 -13.40
N GLU A 148 6.63 4.13 -13.16
CA GLU A 148 6.78 4.69 -11.82
C GLU A 148 5.43 4.88 -11.13
N ILE A 149 5.29 4.31 -9.93
CA ILE A 149 4.07 4.39 -9.11
C ILE A 149 4.45 4.89 -7.73
N ASP A 150 3.67 5.82 -7.20
CA ASP A 150 3.87 6.36 -5.86
C ASP A 150 3.06 5.53 -4.86
N LEU A 151 3.73 4.99 -3.84
CA LEU A 151 3.14 4.10 -2.84
C LEU A 151 3.09 4.78 -1.48
N TYR A 152 1.94 4.64 -0.81
CA TYR A 152 1.68 5.15 0.53
C TYR A 152 1.23 3.99 1.42
N ASN A 153 2.07 3.63 2.40
CA ASN A 153 1.77 2.66 3.45
C ASN A 153 1.30 3.41 4.70
N LEU A 154 0.12 3.13 5.25
CA LEU A 154 -0.37 3.80 6.46
C LEU A 154 -0.83 2.83 7.56
N HIS A 155 -0.79 3.32 8.80
CA HIS A 155 -1.51 2.73 9.92
C HIS A 155 -2.22 3.87 10.68
N ALA A 156 -3.54 3.95 10.51
CA ALA A 156 -4.37 5.00 11.07
C ALA A 156 -4.77 4.73 12.53
N ASP A 157 -5.32 5.76 13.17
CA ASP A 157 -5.79 5.75 14.56
C ASP A 157 -6.89 4.70 14.80
N ALA A 158 -6.73 3.89 15.85
CA ALA A 158 -7.56 2.73 16.15
C ALA A 158 -8.62 3.06 17.19
N GLY A 159 -9.79 2.42 17.09
CA GLY A 159 -10.92 2.68 17.98
C GLY A 159 -12.11 3.32 17.25
N SER A 160 -13.17 3.59 18.00
CA SER A 160 -14.47 4.01 17.44
C SER A 160 -15.07 5.25 18.10
N ASP A 161 -14.36 5.89 19.04
CA ASP A 161 -14.86 7.14 19.61
C ASP A 161 -14.63 8.33 18.67
N GLN A 162 -15.17 9.49 19.05
CA GLN A 162 -15.08 10.69 18.22
C GLN A 162 -13.64 11.19 18.04
N GLY A 163 -12.77 10.99 19.04
CA GLY A 163 -11.36 11.31 18.95
C GLY A 163 -10.66 10.48 17.88
N ASP A 164 -10.94 9.17 17.83
CA ASP A 164 -10.40 8.25 16.82
C ASP A 164 -10.87 8.65 15.41
N VAL A 165 -12.17 8.94 15.27
CA VAL A 165 -12.78 9.41 14.02
C VAL A 165 -12.12 10.70 13.52
N ASP A 166 -11.92 11.68 14.40
CA ASP A 166 -11.28 12.94 14.04
C ASP A 166 -9.79 12.75 13.69
N ALA A 167 -9.08 11.86 14.40
CA ALA A 167 -7.69 11.55 14.15
C ALA A 167 -7.51 10.88 12.78
N ARG A 168 -8.31 9.86 12.46
CA ARG A 168 -8.32 9.24 11.11
C ARG A 168 -8.63 10.27 10.01
N THR A 169 -9.64 11.11 10.24
CA THR A 169 -9.99 12.20 9.32
C THR A 169 -8.81 13.15 9.07
N SER A 170 -8.10 13.54 10.14
CA SER A 170 -6.90 14.36 10.03
C SER A 170 -5.75 13.64 9.30
N GLY A 171 -5.55 12.35 9.55
CA GLY A 171 -4.53 11.53 8.89
C GLY A 171 -4.76 11.40 7.38
N ILE A 172 -6.01 11.15 6.96
CA ILE A 172 -6.36 11.10 5.53
C ILE A 172 -6.17 12.47 4.85
N ASN A 173 -6.54 13.58 5.52
CA ASN A 173 -6.23 14.92 5.00
C ASN A 173 -4.71 15.12 4.83
N GLN A 174 -3.90 14.71 5.80
CA GLN A 174 -2.44 14.80 5.75
C GLN A 174 -1.85 13.97 4.60
N ILE A 175 -2.38 12.77 4.32
CA ILE A 175 -2.00 11.97 3.15
C ILE A 175 -2.36 12.73 1.86
N LEU A 176 -3.59 13.24 1.74
CA LEU A 176 -4.04 13.93 0.53
C LEU A 176 -3.23 15.20 0.25
N GLU A 177 -2.87 15.96 1.29
CA GLU A 177 -1.94 17.09 1.18
C GLU A 177 -0.57 16.64 0.62
N TYR A 178 -0.04 15.53 1.14
CA TYR A 178 1.23 14.99 0.66
C TYR A 178 1.15 14.46 -0.78
N VAL A 179 0.05 13.77 -1.14
CA VAL A 179 -0.22 13.30 -2.51
C VAL A 179 -0.29 14.48 -3.48
N ASN A 180 -0.96 15.57 -3.10
CA ASN A 180 -1.06 16.77 -3.93
C ASN A 180 0.29 17.44 -4.15
N ALA A 181 1.14 17.48 -3.11
CA ALA A 181 2.46 18.09 -3.19
C ALA A 181 3.50 17.21 -3.93
N ASN A 182 3.42 15.88 -3.84
CA ASN A 182 4.51 14.99 -4.26
C ASN A 182 4.15 14.03 -5.42
N SER A 183 2.86 13.84 -5.68
CA SER A 183 2.34 12.84 -6.62
C SER A 183 1.38 13.42 -7.66
N ASN A 184 1.47 14.72 -7.94
CA ASN A 184 0.61 15.39 -8.92
C ASN A 184 0.73 14.74 -10.31
N GLY A 185 -0.40 14.33 -10.88
CA GLY A 185 -0.47 13.66 -12.17
C GLY A 185 0.16 12.26 -12.22
N ARG A 186 0.55 11.66 -11.09
CA ARG A 186 1.18 10.34 -11.02
C ARG A 186 0.18 9.24 -10.64
N ALA A 187 0.51 8.00 -11.01
CA ALA A 187 -0.21 6.84 -10.51
C ALA A 187 0.12 6.64 -9.03
N VAL A 188 -0.89 6.37 -8.21
CA VAL A 188 -0.75 6.29 -6.75
C VAL A 188 -1.50 5.07 -6.23
N ILE A 189 -0.89 4.38 -5.27
CA ILE A 189 -1.56 3.39 -4.40
C ILE A 189 -1.43 3.88 -2.96
N VAL A 190 -2.57 3.97 -2.26
CA VAL A 190 -2.64 4.24 -0.82
C VAL A 190 -3.25 3.02 -0.16
N ALA A 191 -2.47 2.36 0.69
CA ALA A 191 -2.86 1.09 1.29
C ALA A 191 -2.32 0.92 2.70
N GLY A 192 -3.03 0.12 3.50
CA GLY A 192 -2.66 -0.14 4.87
C GLY A 192 -3.86 -0.39 5.75
N ASP A 193 -3.60 -0.49 7.04
CA ASP A 193 -4.63 -0.49 8.07
C ASP A 193 -5.18 0.93 8.22
N THR A 194 -6.37 1.16 7.67
CA THR A 194 -7.04 2.45 7.75
C THR A 194 -7.85 2.62 9.04
N ASN A 195 -7.97 1.57 9.85
CA ASN A 195 -8.88 1.48 10.99
C ASN A 195 -10.31 1.95 10.69
N ASP A 196 -10.74 1.85 9.43
CA ASP A 196 -11.98 2.42 8.95
C ASP A 196 -12.73 1.47 8.00
N ARG A 197 -14.06 1.56 8.06
CA ARG A 197 -14.98 0.77 7.25
C ARG A 197 -15.92 1.72 6.53
N TRP A 198 -16.36 1.35 5.35
CA TRP A 198 -17.43 2.03 4.65
C TRP A 198 -18.72 2.04 5.49
N THR A 199 -18.99 1.00 6.28
CA THR A 199 -20.15 1.00 7.17
C THR A 199 -20.05 2.00 8.35
N ASN A 200 -18.87 2.56 8.66
CA ASN A 200 -18.74 3.55 9.73
C ASN A 200 -19.47 4.86 9.38
N ALA A 201 -20.20 5.44 10.35
CA ALA A 201 -20.91 6.70 10.15
C ALA A 201 -19.97 7.89 9.94
N GLY A 202 -18.87 7.94 10.70
CA GLY A 202 -17.82 8.96 10.62
C GLY A 202 -16.61 8.55 9.76
N ARG A 203 -16.81 7.71 8.75
CA ARG A 203 -15.71 7.22 7.90
C ARG A 203 -14.94 8.37 7.26
N SER A 204 -13.62 8.30 7.33
CA SER A 204 -12.64 9.21 6.74
C SER A 204 -12.26 8.83 5.31
N ILE A 205 -12.39 7.56 4.95
CA ILE A 205 -11.95 6.99 3.67
C ILE A 205 -12.73 7.51 2.45
N ASN A 206 -13.91 8.12 2.63
CA ASN A 206 -14.62 8.80 1.54
C ASN A 206 -13.80 9.94 0.94
N LYS A 207 -12.92 10.57 1.74
CA LYS A 207 -12.06 11.65 1.25
C LYS A 207 -11.11 11.18 0.15
N LEU A 208 -10.66 9.92 0.19
CA LEU A 208 -9.83 9.35 -0.87
C LEU A 208 -10.65 9.20 -2.16
N THR A 209 -11.90 8.75 -2.08
CA THR A 209 -12.78 8.65 -3.26
C THR A 209 -13.16 10.01 -3.80
N ASP A 210 -13.41 11.00 -2.94
CA ASP A 210 -13.66 12.39 -3.33
C ASP A 210 -12.44 13.00 -4.04
N ALA A 211 -11.23 12.54 -3.70
CA ALA A 211 -9.97 12.91 -4.36
C ALA A 211 -9.65 12.08 -5.62
N GLY A 212 -10.58 11.23 -6.09
CA GLY A 212 -10.47 10.48 -7.34
C GLY A 212 -9.77 9.12 -7.23
N PHE A 213 -9.60 8.58 -6.02
CA PHE A 213 -9.15 7.20 -5.83
C PHE A 213 -10.32 6.22 -5.94
N SER A 214 -10.02 4.98 -6.36
CA SER A 214 -10.93 3.84 -6.32
C SER A 214 -10.51 2.88 -5.22
N ASP A 215 -11.46 2.43 -4.40
CA ASP A 215 -11.27 1.32 -3.47
C ASP A 215 -11.39 0.00 -4.24
N SER A 216 -10.35 -0.82 -4.16
CA SER A 216 -10.27 -2.09 -4.91
C SER A 216 -11.30 -3.13 -4.45
N TRP A 217 -11.66 -3.18 -3.17
CA TRP A 217 -12.68 -4.09 -2.64
C TRP A 217 -14.07 -3.67 -3.11
N VAL A 218 -14.40 -2.37 -3.00
CA VAL A 218 -15.69 -1.85 -3.47
C VAL A 218 -15.84 -2.11 -4.97
N GLN A 219 -14.80 -1.80 -5.74
CA GLN A 219 -14.83 -1.96 -7.20
C GLN A 219 -15.00 -3.42 -7.62
N LEU A 220 -14.21 -4.34 -7.04
CA LEU A 220 -14.11 -5.72 -7.53
C LEU A 220 -15.02 -6.71 -6.81
N ILE A 221 -15.35 -6.47 -5.54
CA ILE A 221 -16.16 -7.37 -4.72
C ILE A 221 -17.57 -6.82 -4.53
N ASN A 222 -17.72 -5.51 -4.29
CA ASN A 222 -19.03 -4.90 -4.05
C ASN A 222 -19.64 -4.24 -5.31
N GLY A 223 -19.16 -4.60 -6.51
CA GLY A 223 -19.75 -4.16 -7.78
C GLY A 223 -19.73 -2.65 -8.01
N GLY A 224 -18.78 -1.93 -7.40
CA GLY A 224 -18.70 -0.47 -7.46
C GLY A 224 -19.71 0.27 -6.57
N VAL A 225 -20.49 -0.45 -5.75
CA VAL A 225 -21.45 0.16 -4.82
C VAL A 225 -20.80 0.34 -3.47
N TYR A 226 -20.69 1.56 -2.98
CA TYR A 226 -20.16 1.82 -1.65
C TYR A 226 -21.20 1.47 -0.58
N PRO A 227 -20.84 0.74 0.50
CA PRO A 227 -21.74 0.52 1.63
C PRO A 227 -22.29 1.84 2.21
N THR A 228 -23.49 1.80 2.78
CA THR A 228 -24.13 2.97 3.41
C THR A 228 -23.42 3.32 4.72
N ALA A 229 -23.06 4.59 4.90
CA ALA A 229 -22.48 5.07 6.16
C ALA A 229 -23.48 4.89 7.31
N GLY A 230 -23.01 4.36 8.44
CA GLY A 230 -23.83 4.09 9.63
C GLY A 230 -24.70 2.82 9.53
N ALA A 231 -24.61 2.06 8.44
CA ALA A 231 -25.24 0.74 8.37
C ALA A 231 -24.54 -0.25 9.31
N THR A 232 -25.24 -1.33 9.67
CA THR A 232 -24.66 -2.43 10.46
C THR A 232 -23.40 -2.96 9.78
N ALA A 233 -22.30 -2.97 10.53
CA ALA A 233 -21.03 -3.51 10.04
C ALA A 233 -21.13 -5.03 9.77
N ASN A 234 -20.40 -5.49 8.75
CA ASN A 234 -20.22 -6.91 8.46
C ASN A 234 -18.73 -7.27 8.54
N PRO A 235 -18.12 -7.26 9.74
CA PRO A 235 -16.70 -7.54 9.90
C PRO A 235 -16.36 -8.98 9.54
N CYS A 236 -15.18 -9.20 8.95
CA CYS A 236 -14.67 -10.56 8.75
C CYS A 236 -14.18 -11.18 10.07
N SER A 237 -14.32 -12.50 10.21
CA SER A 237 -13.46 -13.27 11.11
C SER A 237 -12.02 -13.27 10.59
N VAL A 238 -11.09 -13.74 11.42
CA VAL A 238 -9.70 -13.98 11.04
C VAL A 238 -9.41 -15.44 11.39
N PRO A 239 -9.24 -16.34 10.41
CA PRO A 239 -9.27 -16.12 8.96
C PRO A 239 -10.63 -15.68 8.39
N ALA A 240 -10.61 -14.82 7.36
CA ALA A 240 -11.80 -14.43 6.60
C ALA A 240 -12.30 -15.62 5.77
N PRO A 241 -13.61 -15.95 5.81
CA PRO A 241 -14.15 -17.12 5.10
C PRO A 241 -14.31 -16.89 3.60
N ASN A 242 -14.32 -15.63 3.17
CA ASN A 242 -14.41 -15.18 1.78
C ASN A 242 -14.20 -13.65 1.72
N ASN A 243 -14.26 -13.07 0.52
CA ASN A 243 -14.02 -11.65 0.30
C ASN A 243 -15.22 -10.73 0.64
N LYS A 244 -16.41 -11.24 0.97
CA LYS A 244 -17.66 -10.44 1.01
C LYS A 244 -17.84 -9.60 2.27
N CYS A 245 -17.16 -9.96 3.35
CA CYS A 245 -17.14 -9.16 4.57
C CYS A 245 -16.16 -7.98 4.45
N GLU A 246 -16.32 -6.99 5.33
CA GLU A 246 -15.58 -5.75 5.30
C GLU A 246 -14.57 -5.67 6.46
N ILE A 247 -13.30 -5.46 6.14
CA ILE A 247 -12.23 -5.19 7.11
C ILE A 247 -11.73 -3.73 7.03
N VAL A 248 -10.83 -3.37 7.93
CA VAL A 248 -10.23 -2.04 8.06
C VAL A 248 -9.00 -1.82 7.19
N ASP A 249 -8.35 -2.90 6.75
CA ASP A 249 -7.25 -2.85 5.79
C ASP A 249 -7.80 -2.57 4.38
N LYS A 250 -7.32 -1.51 3.74
CA LYS A 250 -7.82 -1.06 2.43
C LYS A 250 -6.67 -0.89 1.43
N VAL A 251 -7.00 -0.99 0.15
CA VAL A 251 -6.12 -0.64 -0.97
C VAL A 251 -6.90 0.29 -1.91
N PHE A 252 -6.54 1.57 -1.85
CA PHE A 252 -7.01 2.61 -2.76
C PHE A 252 -5.98 2.84 -3.86
N TYR A 253 -6.44 3.13 -5.07
CA TYR A 253 -5.54 3.45 -6.16
C TYR A 253 -6.13 4.48 -7.12
N ARG A 254 -5.24 5.17 -7.84
CA ARG A 254 -5.61 6.00 -8.99
C ARG A 254 -4.58 5.90 -10.10
N SER A 255 -5.04 6.08 -11.33
CA SER A 255 -4.17 6.24 -12.49
C SER A 255 -3.52 7.63 -12.52
N GLY A 256 -2.33 7.70 -13.11
CA GLY A 256 -1.64 8.95 -13.45
C GLY A 256 -1.80 9.34 -14.92
N THR A 257 -1.07 10.36 -15.33
CA THR A 257 -0.95 10.81 -16.72
C THR A 257 -0.16 9.81 -17.55
N SER A 258 1.04 9.44 -17.09
CA SER A 258 1.94 8.48 -17.77
C SER A 258 1.59 7.02 -17.49
N VAL A 259 1.28 6.67 -16.24
CA VAL A 259 0.97 5.28 -15.85
C VAL A 259 -0.52 5.13 -15.60
N LYS A 260 -1.18 4.20 -16.30
CA LYS A 260 -2.57 3.79 -16.04
C LYS A 260 -2.57 2.50 -15.24
N LEU A 261 -3.27 2.49 -14.11
CA LEU A 261 -3.44 1.34 -13.24
C LEU A 261 -4.85 0.79 -13.34
N THR A 262 -4.97 -0.53 -13.34
CA THR A 262 -6.24 -1.24 -13.26
C THR A 262 -6.11 -2.36 -12.23
N ALA A 263 -6.93 -2.34 -11.17
CA ALA A 263 -7.08 -3.48 -10.29
C ALA A 263 -7.80 -4.60 -11.04
N LYS A 264 -7.21 -5.80 -11.04
CA LYS A 264 -7.72 -6.97 -11.79
C LYS A 264 -8.41 -7.96 -10.87
N THR A 265 -7.86 -8.22 -9.70
CA THR A 265 -8.43 -9.11 -8.71
C THR A 265 -8.18 -8.57 -7.30
N PHE A 266 -9.09 -8.91 -6.40
CA PHE A 266 -9.01 -8.64 -4.96
C PHE A 266 -9.21 -9.95 -4.21
N LYS A 267 -8.40 -10.23 -3.19
CA LYS A 267 -8.58 -11.36 -2.28
C LYS A 267 -8.12 -11.01 -0.87
N TYR A 268 -8.87 -11.46 0.13
CA TYR A 268 -8.26 -11.78 1.42
C TYR A 268 -7.53 -13.11 1.27
N VAL A 269 -6.31 -13.21 1.79
CA VAL A 269 -5.47 -14.42 1.67
C VAL A 269 -4.97 -14.96 3.03
N PRO A 270 -5.84 -15.06 4.05
CA PRO A 270 -5.40 -15.43 5.40
C PRO A 270 -4.85 -16.84 5.51
N GLU A 271 -5.25 -17.77 4.63
CA GLU A 271 -4.78 -19.16 4.64
C GLU A 271 -3.31 -19.30 4.29
N ALA A 272 -2.70 -18.30 3.63
CA ALA A 272 -1.26 -18.26 3.40
C ALA A 272 -0.48 -17.86 4.67
N PHE A 273 -1.16 -17.31 5.67
CA PHE A 273 -0.57 -16.72 6.88
C PHE A 273 -1.13 -17.37 8.15
N VAL A 274 -1.03 -18.70 8.19
CA VAL A 274 -1.38 -19.51 9.36
C VAL A 274 -0.18 -20.30 9.85
N GLN A 275 -0.21 -20.62 11.15
CA GLN A 275 0.68 -21.57 11.79
C GLN A 275 0.42 -23.00 11.26
N PRO A 276 1.35 -23.95 11.46
CA PRO A 276 1.17 -25.33 11.01
C PRO A 276 -0.08 -26.04 11.55
N ASP A 277 -0.59 -25.59 12.70
CA ASP A 277 -1.83 -26.10 13.33
C ASP A 277 -3.10 -25.35 12.86
N GLY A 278 -2.97 -24.37 11.96
CA GLY A 278 -4.06 -23.56 11.43
C GLY A 278 -4.36 -22.29 12.22
N ASN A 279 -3.67 -22.02 13.33
CA ASN A 279 -3.85 -20.77 14.07
C ASN A 279 -3.34 -19.56 13.27
N ILE A 280 -3.93 -18.39 13.53
CA ILE A 280 -3.59 -17.14 12.85
C ILE A 280 -2.16 -16.68 13.17
N LEU A 281 -1.52 -15.95 12.25
CA LEU A 281 -0.25 -15.26 12.48
C LEU A 281 -0.41 -13.78 12.84
N SER A 282 -1.58 -13.20 12.56
CA SER A 282 -2.00 -11.86 12.95
C SER A 282 -3.51 -11.84 13.16
N ASP A 283 -3.99 -10.90 13.94
CA ASP A 283 -5.39 -10.48 14.11
C ASP A 283 -5.98 -9.72 12.91
N HIS A 284 -5.25 -9.62 11.79
CA HIS A 284 -5.72 -9.01 10.55
C HIS A 284 -5.71 -10.03 9.40
N ASN A 285 -6.60 -9.82 8.42
CA ASN A 285 -6.57 -10.57 7.17
C ASN A 285 -5.70 -9.82 6.14
N PRO A 286 -4.71 -10.46 5.51
CA PRO A 286 -3.93 -9.82 4.45
C PRO A 286 -4.80 -9.51 3.22
N VAL A 287 -4.60 -8.32 2.64
CA VAL A 287 -5.33 -7.87 1.43
C VAL A 287 -4.42 -7.92 0.21
N LEU A 288 -4.74 -8.80 -0.73
CA LEU A 288 -4.04 -8.97 -1.99
C LEU A 288 -4.82 -8.33 -3.13
N VAL A 289 -4.16 -7.45 -3.89
CA VAL A 289 -4.68 -6.89 -5.13
C VAL A 289 -3.68 -7.14 -6.25
N ASN A 290 -4.15 -7.74 -7.35
CA ASN A 290 -3.33 -7.84 -8.56
C ASN A 290 -3.65 -6.67 -9.47
N PHE A 291 -2.63 -5.91 -9.86
CA PHE A 291 -2.74 -4.78 -10.77
C PHE A 291 -2.19 -5.14 -12.14
N SER A 292 -2.79 -4.56 -13.18
CA SER A 292 -2.13 -4.36 -14.46
C SER A 292 -1.81 -2.89 -14.64
N TYR A 293 -0.73 -2.58 -15.34
CA TYR A 293 -0.40 -1.22 -15.73
C TYR A 293 -0.12 -1.09 -17.22
N THR A 294 -0.27 0.16 -17.68
CA THR A 294 0.19 0.65 -18.98
C THR A 294 1.00 1.91 -18.75
N ALA A 295 2.18 2.04 -19.35
CA ALA A 295 3.11 3.15 -19.19
C ALA A 295 3.75 3.58 -20.52
#